data_AF-A0A1Z4KRK5-F1
#
_entry.id   AF-A0A1Z4KRK5-F1
#
_cell.length_a   1.000
_cell.length_b   1.000
_cell.length_c   1.000
_cell.angle_alpha   90.00
_cell.angle_beta   90.00
_cell.angle_gamma   90.00
#
_symmetry.space_group_name_H-M   'P 1'
#
loop_
_entity.id
_entity.type
_entity.pdbx_description
1 polymer ?
#
loop_
_entity_poly.entity_id
_entity_poly.type
_entity_poly.pdbx_seq_one_letter_code
_entity_poly.pdbx_strand_id
1 'polypeptide(L)'
;MSSLFSTFTQHLDITSIQLEVILSKSLHEVLNSPKLQQELNSLDIVLLRETLPTAGAVLAKELPPFYNWLKNELGVKRVPDSPDHTTKWVVGFVNNQESLTHLVELHRPVPRPALEASVPPLVGVFAGVEDEQIRQEWQKAVAALCLVLVVAAREQDKLNLGALAAS
;
A
#
# COMPACT_ATOMS: atom_id res chain seq x y z
N MET A 1 -16.62 1.29 -8.37
CA MET A 1 -15.32 1.77 -7.86
C MET A 1 -15.33 1.59 -6.36
N SER A 2 -14.43 0.76 -5.83
CA SER A 2 -14.28 0.60 -4.38
C SER A 2 -13.70 1.88 -3.77
N SER A 3 -14.25 2.33 -2.64
CA SER A 3 -13.66 3.39 -1.84
C SER A 3 -12.45 2.86 -1.07
N LEU A 4 -11.54 3.75 -0.68
CA LEU A 4 -10.39 3.45 0.18
C LEU A 4 -10.77 2.57 1.38
N PHE A 5 -11.85 2.96 2.08
CA PHE A 5 -12.36 2.23 3.24
C PHE A 5 -12.80 0.82 2.86
N SER A 6 -13.63 0.69 1.81
CA SER A 6 -14.11 -0.61 1.37
C SER A 6 -12.96 -1.54 0.96
N THR A 7 -11.94 -1.00 0.28
CA THR A 7 -10.75 -1.78 -0.12
C THR A 7 -10.03 -2.35 1.09
N PHE A 8 -9.76 -1.55 2.12
CA PHE A 8 -9.11 -2.07 3.33
C PHE A 8 -9.99 -3.08 4.06
N THR A 9 -11.28 -2.79 4.26
CA THR A 9 -12.18 -3.72 4.98
C THR A 9 -12.48 -5.01 4.23
N GLN A 10 -12.27 -5.04 2.90
CA GLN A 10 -12.45 -6.23 2.07
C GLN A 10 -11.24 -7.17 2.11
N HIS A 11 -10.03 -6.61 2.24
CA HIS A 11 -8.78 -7.36 2.09
C HIS A 11 -8.01 -7.54 3.40
N LEU A 12 -8.36 -6.80 4.46
CA LEU A 12 -7.77 -6.92 5.79
C LEU A 12 -8.85 -7.32 6.80
N ASP A 13 -8.45 -7.99 7.87
CA ASP A 13 -9.36 -8.33 8.97
C ASP A 13 -9.63 -7.11 9.88
N ILE A 14 -9.91 -5.96 9.27
CA ILE A 14 -10.11 -4.67 9.94
C ILE A 14 -11.53 -4.19 9.66
N THR A 15 -12.32 -3.99 10.71
CA THR A 15 -13.64 -3.37 10.61
C THR A 15 -13.54 -1.87 10.29
N SER A 16 -14.60 -1.27 9.72
CA SER A 16 -14.62 0.16 9.42
C SER A 16 -14.28 1.04 10.63
N ILE A 17 -14.79 0.71 11.82
CA ILE A 17 -14.52 1.45 13.07
C ILE A 17 -13.03 1.36 13.45
N GLN A 18 -12.44 0.16 13.37
CA GLN A 18 -11.01 -0.02 13.63
C GLN A 18 -10.16 0.75 12.61
N LEU A 19 -10.57 0.76 11.35
CA LEU A 19 -9.89 1.50 10.29
C LEU A 19 -9.89 3.01 10.57
N GLU A 20 -11.02 3.59 10.97
CA GLU A 20 -11.08 5.01 11.37
C GLU A 20 -10.09 5.33 12.50
N VAL A 21 -10.05 4.47 13.52
CA VAL A 21 -9.12 4.60 14.65
C VAL A 21 -7.67 4.50 14.17
N ILE A 22 -7.33 3.53 13.32
CA ILE A 22 -5.97 3.37 12.76
C ILE A 22 -5.58 4.62 11.97
N LEU A 23 -6.45 5.11 11.10
CA LEU A 23 -6.18 6.27 10.24
C LEU A 23 -6.10 7.60 11.02
N SER A 24 -6.58 7.64 12.26
CA SER A 24 -6.46 8.80 13.15
C SER A 24 -5.11 8.88 13.89
N LYS A 25 -4.40 7.76 14.05
CA LYS A 25 -3.16 7.63 14.82
C LYS A 25 -1.94 8.15 14.05
N SER A 26 -0.83 8.34 14.77
CA SER A 26 0.50 8.54 14.17
C SER A 26 1.01 7.25 13.52
N LEU A 27 1.93 7.39 12.56
CA LEU A 27 2.63 6.24 11.98
C LEU A 27 3.34 5.43 13.04
N HIS A 28 3.98 6.09 14.02
CA HIS A 28 4.69 5.41 15.10
C HIS A 28 3.75 4.53 15.93
N GLU A 29 2.58 5.03 16.32
CA GLU A 29 1.59 4.24 17.05
C GLU A 29 1.06 3.05 16.22
N VAL A 30 0.87 3.24 14.91
CA VAL A 30 0.37 2.18 14.03
C VAL A 30 1.40 1.09 13.80
N LEU A 31 2.67 1.45 13.55
CA LEU A 31 3.77 0.49 13.38
C LEU A 31 3.99 -0.39 14.62
N ASN A 32 3.73 0.15 15.81
CA ASN A 32 3.79 -0.57 17.08
C ASN A 32 2.45 -1.18 17.52
N SER A 33 1.39 -1.05 16.71
CA SER A 33 0.06 -1.53 17.10
C SER A 33 -0.05 -3.05 16.95
N PRO A 34 -0.68 -3.75 17.91
CA PRO A 34 -0.94 -5.18 17.78
C PRO A 34 -1.76 -5.53 16.54
N LYS A 35 -2.67 -4.64 16.12
CA LYS A 35 -3.55 -4.90 14.98
C LYS A 35 -2.80 -4.94 13.66
N LEU A 36 -1.90 -3.97 13.39
CA LEU A 36 -1.07 -4.04 12.17
C LEU A 36 -0.17 -5.27 12.19
N GLN A 37 0.45 -5.58 13.34
CA GLN A 37 1.29 -6.77 13.48
C GLN A 37 0.50 -8.06 13.24
N GLN A 38 -0.75 -8.14 13.69
CA GLN A 38 -1.64 -9.26 13.39
C GLN A 38 -1.89 -9.40 11.89
N GLU A 39 -2.20 -8.31 11.17
CA GLU A 39 -2.42 -8.36 9.72
C GLU A 39 -1.16 -8.85 8.99
N LEU A 40 0.01 -8.30 9.33
CA LEU A 40 1.28 -8.68 8.71
C LEU A 40 1.68 -10.14 9.02
N ASN A 41 1.49 -10.57 10.26
CA ASN A 41 1.78 -11.95 10.68
C ASN A 41 0.78 -12.97 10.12
N SER A 42 -0.40 -12.52 9.69
CA SER A 42 -1.39 -13.37 9.06
C SER A 42 -1.14 -13.60 7.57
N LEU A 43 -0.09 -12.98 6.99
CA LEU A 43 0.30 -13.22 5.61
C LEU A 43 0.93 -14.61 5.46
N ASP A 44 0.52 -15.34 4.44
CA ASP A 44 1.17 -16.58 4.02
C ASP A 44 2.46 -16.24 3.24
N ILE A 45 3.52 -15.96 4.00
CA ILE A 45 4.84 -15.61 3.44
C ILE A 45 5.39 -16.75 2.56
N VAL A 46 5.04 -18.01 2.83
CA VAL A 46 5.49 -19.14 2.00
C VAL A 46 4.83 -19.06 0.63
N LEU A 47 3.50 -18.92 0.59
CA LEU A 47 2.76 -18.76 -0.66
C LEU A 47 3.22 -17.51 -1.45
N LEU A 48 3.41 -16.38 -0.78
CA LEU A 48 3.91 -15.16 -1.41
C LEU A 48 5.30 -15.37 -2.05
N ARG A 49 6.20 -16.10 -1.38
CA ARG A 49 7.53 -16.44 -1.93
C ARG A 49 7.43 -17.35 -3.14
N GLU A 50 6.64 -18.40 -3.05
CA GLU A 50 6.46 -19.37 -4.14
C GLU A 50 5.84 -18.73 -5.39
N THR A 51 5.04 -17.68 -5.19
CA THR A 51 4.28 -17.01 -6.26
C THR A 51 4.85 -15.67 -6.69
N LEU A 52 6.08 -15.34 -6.26
CA LEU A 52 6.82 -14.16 -6.74
C LEU A 52 6.87 -14.04 -8.28
N PRO A 53 7.08 -15.12 -9.07
CA PRO A 53 7.04 -15.02 -10.52
C PRO A 53 5.69 -14.53 -11.06
N THR A 54 4.58 -14.99 -10.46
CA THR A 54 3.23 -14.54 -10.81
C THR A 54 3.06 -13.05 -10.51
N ALA A 55 3.46 -12.61 -9.32
CA ALA A 55 3.42 -11.20 -8.97
C ALA A 55 4.29 -10.33 -9.87
N GLY A 56 5.51 -10.78 -10.20
CA GLY A 56 6.38 -10.09 -11.13
C GLY A 56 5.74 -9.89 -12.50
N ALA A 57 5.08 -10.91 -13.05
CA ALA A 57 4.37 -10.82 -14.33
C ALA A 57 3.17 -9.86 -14.28
N VAL A 58 2.37 -9.91 -13.20
CA VAL A 58 1.26 -8.99 -12.97
C VAL A 58 1.75 -7.55 -12.88
N LEU A 59 2.74 -7.28 -12.02
CA LEU A 59 3.29 -5.94 -11.81
C LEU A 59 3.93 -5.38 -13.08
N ALA A 60 4.65 -6.21 -13.85
CA ALA A 60 5.24 -5.78 -15.12
C ALA A 60 4.20 -5.32 -16.14
N LYS A 61 3.01 -5.95 -16.12
CA LYS A 61 1.89 -5.61 -17.01
C LYS A 61 1.09 -4.40 -16.51
N GLU A 62 0.77 -4.37 -15.22
CA GLU A 62 -0.23 -3.44 -14.66
C GLU A 62 0.38 -2.13 -14.13
N LEU A 63 1.65 -2.12 -13.72
CA LEU A 63 2.27 -0.89 -13.19
C LEU A 63 2.54 0.20 -14.23
N PRO A 64 3.00 -0.08 -15.47
CA PRO A 64 3.20 0.98 -16.46
C PRO A 64 1.94 1.83 -16.75
N PRO A 65 0.76 1.25 -17.05
CA PRO A 65 -0.45 2.06 -17.22
C PRO A 65 -0.87 2.76 -15.91
N PHE A 66 -0.66 2.12 -14.75
CA PHE A 66 -0.92 2.74 -13.46
C PHE A 66 -0.04 3.98 -13.19
N TYR A 67 1.26 3.94 -13.50
CA TYR A 67 2.15 5.10 -13.36
C TYR A 67 1.78 6.23 -14.31
N ASN A 68 1.38 5.90 -15.54
CA ASN A 68 0.84 6.90 -16.48
C ASN A 68 -0.40 7.58 -15.92
N TRP A 69 -1.31 6.80 -15.31
CA TRP A 69 -2.49 7.34 -14.64
C TRP A 69 -2.13 8.24 -13.44
N LEU A 70 -1.20 7.82 -12.57
CA LEU A 70 -0.72 8.64 -11.45
C LEU A 70 -0.17 10.00 -11.93
N LYS A 71 0.60 9.99 -13.01
CA LYS A 71 1.23 11.19 -13.56
C LYS A 71 0.22 12.13 -14.20
N ASN A 72 -0.65 11.58 -15.04
CA ASN A 72 -1.53 12.38 -15.90
C ASN A 72 -2.83 12.78 -15.20
N GLU A 73 -3.44 11.89 -14.43
CA GLU A 73 -4.73 12.13 -13.78
C GLU A 73 -4.57 12.69 -12.37
N LEU A 74 -3.54 12.27 -11.64
CA LEU A 74 -3.32 12.68 -10.25
C LEU A 74 -2.17 13.69 -10.08
N GLY A 75 -1.50 14.07 -11.17
CA GLY A 75 -0.44 15.08 -11.16
C GLY A 75 0.79 14.68 -10.35
N VAL A 76 1.01 13.39 -10.12
CA VAL A 76 2.17 12.89 -9.36
C VAL A 76 3.43 13.12 -10.18
N LYS A 77 4.31 14.01 -9.69
CA LYS A 77 5.50 14.46 -10.43
C LYS A 77 6.61 13.41 -10.50
N ARG A 78 6.73 12.58 -9.45
CA ARG A 78 7.74 11.53 -9.34
C ARG A 78 7.05 10.18 -9.35
N VAL A 79 6.97 9.58 -10.54
CA VAL A 79 6.54 8.20 -10.74
C VAL A 79 7.73 7.39 -11.27
N PRO A 80 7.85 6.10 -10.93
CA PRO A 80 8.90 5.26 -11.49
C PRO A 80 8.76 5.12 -13.01
N ASP A 81 9.89 5.04 -13.71
CA ASP A 81 9.91 4.81 -15.18
C ASP A 81 9.74 3.33 -15.53
N SER A 82 9.93 2.43 -14.56
CA SER A 82 9.88 0.97 -14.72
C SER A 82 9.23 0.30 -13.51
N PRO A 83 8.49 -0.82 -13.72
CA PRO A 83 7.98 -1.66 -12.63
C PRO A 83 9.09 -2.28 -11.76
N ASP A 84 10.33 -2.35 -12.25
CA ASP A 84 11.44 -3.06 -11.59
C ASP A 84 11.68 -2.63 -10.16
N HIS A 85 11.54 -1.34 -9.86
CA HIS A 85 11.71 -0.82 -8.51
C HIS A 85 10.66 -1.36 -7.55
N THR A 86 9.39 -1.33 -7.94
CA THR A 86 8.30 -1.89 -7.13
C THR A 86 8.42 -3.40 -7.03
N THR A 87 8.77 -4.10 -8.10
CA THR A 87 8.99 -5.56 -8.08
C THR A 87 10.13 -5.93 -7.13
N LYS A 88 11.28 -5.24 -7.19
CA LYS A 88 12.40 -5.47 -6.26
C LYS A 88 12.01 -5.21 -4.81
N TRP A 89 11.28 -4.13 -4.56
CA TRP A 89 10.83 -3.81 -3.21
C TRP A 89 9.89 -4.89 -2.64
N VAL A 90 8.92 -5.35 -3.44
CA VAL A 90 8.00 -6.44 -3.07
C VAL A 90 8.77 -7.74 -2.77
N VAL A 91 9.73 -8.11 -3.62
CA VAL A 91 10.61 -9.27 -3.40
C VAL A 91 11.39 -9.11 -2.09
N GLY A 92 11.96 -7.92 -1.84
CA GLY A 92 12.69 -7.62 -0.61
C GLY A 92 11.81 -7.72 0.63
N PHE A 93 10.59 -7.17 0.58
CA PHE A 93 9.61 -7.25 1.67
C PHE A 93 9.25 -8.70 2.03
N VAL A 94 8.89 -9.50 1.03
CA VAL A 94 8.55 -10.92 1.21
C VAL A 94 9.75 -11.73 1.74
N ASN A 95 10.97 -11.31 1.43
CA ASN A 95 12.21 -11.91 1.93
C ASN A 95 12.73 -11.29 3.25
N ASN A 96 11.95 -10.40 3.89
CA ASN A 96 12.33 -9.71 5.12
C ASN A 96 13.63 -8.89 5.01
N GLN A 97 13.88 -8.34 3.81
CA GLN A 97 15.02 -7.48 3.47
C GLN A 97 14.63 -6.00 3.37
N GLU A 98 13.34 -5.69 3.39
CA GLU A 98 12.78 -4.34 3.35
C GLU A 98 12.00 -4.03 4.61
N SER A 99 12.01 -2.76 5.01
CA SER A 99 11.29 -2.29 6.20
C SER A 99 10.11 -1.39 5.82
N LEU A 100 9.08 -1.38 6.68
CA LEU A 100 7.94 -0.47 6.53
C LEU A 100 8.33 1.01 6.63
N THR A 101 9.38 1.32 7.39
CA THR A 101 9.93 2.70 7.45
C THR A 101 10.52 3.09 6.09
N HIS A 102 11.31 2.22 5.48
CA HIS A 102 11.88 2.48 4.15
C HIS A 102 10.78 2.60 3.09
N LEU A 103 9.72 1.78 3.16
CA LEU A 103 8.53 1.91 2.30
C LEU A 103 7.94 3.32 2.35
N VAL A 104 7.74 3.85 3.57
CA VAL A 104 7.19 5.19 3.79
C VAL A 104 8.11 6.27 3.22
N GLU A 105 9.42 6.14 3.42
CA GLU A 105 10.39 7.10 2.89
C GLU A 105 10.36 7.19 1.36
N LEU A 106 10.28 6.04 0.69
CA LEU A 106 10.18 5.97 -0.77
C LEU A 106 8.93 6.67 -1.31
N HIS A 107 7.81 6.59 -0.57
CA HIS A 107 6.51 7.11 -1.02
C HIS A 107 6.16 8.48 -0.44
N ARG A 108 6.99 9.05 0.46
CA ARG A 108 6.81 10.39 1.05
C ARG A 108 6.55 11.52 0.01
N PRO A 109 7.12 11.49 -1.21
CA PRO A 109 6.82 12.53 -2.22
C PRO A 109 5.41 12.46 -2.83
N VAL A 110 4.65 11.39 -2.62
CA VAL A 110 3.31 11.22 -3.19
C VAL A 110 2.29 11.98 -2.32
N PRO A 111 1.52 12.94 -2.88
CA PRO A 111 0.50 13.67 -2.11
C PRO A 111 -0.59 12.74 -1.59
N ARG A 112 -1.10 12.99 -0.38
CA ARG A 112 -2.14 12.17 0.25
C ARG A 112 -3.36 11.91 -0.65
N PRO A 113 -3.97 12.91 -1.32
CA PRO A 113 -5.13 12.63 -2.17
C PRO A 113 -4.82 11.65 -3.30
N ALA A 114 -3.63 11.75 -3.90
CA ALA A 114 -3.20 10.85 -4.96
C ALA A 114 -2.90 9.45 -4.42
N LEU A 115 -2.28 9.36 -3.24
CA LEU A 115 -2.01 8.08 -2.57
C LEU A 115 -3.31 7.36 -2.17
N GLU A 116 -4.26 8.05 -1.55
CA GLU A 116 -5.55 7.46 -1.16
C GLU A 116 -6.35 7.01 -2.39
N ALA A 117 -6.33 7.79 -3.47
CA ALA A 117 -6.98 7.42 -4.73
C ALA A 117 -6.31 6.23 -5.43
N SER A 118 -5.02 5.99 -5.17
CA SER A 118 -4.27 4.90 -5.82
C SER A 118 -4.40 3.55 -5.10
N VAL A 119 -4.87 3.51 -3.86
CA VAL A 119 -5.01 2.25 -3.11
C VAL A 119 -5.96 1.26 -3.79
N PRO A 120 -7.22 1.60 -4.16
CA PRO A 120 -8.09 0.64 -4.82
C PRO A 120 -7.52 0.04 -6.12
N PRO A 121 -6.98 0.82 -7.08
CA PRO A 121 -6.38 0.24 -8.28
C PRO A 121 -5.09 -0.54 -7.99
N LEU A 122 -4.27 -0.14 -7.01
CA LEU A 122 -3.07 -0.89 -6.62
C LEU A 122 -3.38 -2.27 -6.06
N VAL A 123 -4.37 -2.38 -5.17
CA VAL A 123 -4.82 -3.69 -4.68
C VAL A 123 -5.50 -4.46 -5.82
N GLY A 124 -6.20 -3.76 -6.70
CA GLY A 124 -6.88 -4.32 -7.86
C GLY A 124 -5.97 -4.95 -8.93
N VAL A 125 -4.65 -4.67 -8.95
CA VAL A 125 -3.75 -5.20 -10.00
C VAL A 125 -3.75 -6.73 -10.06
N PHE A 126 -3.99 -7.39 -8.93
CA PHE A 126 -4.03 -8.85 -8.83
C PHE A 126 -5.39 -9.46 -9.18
N ALA A 127 -6.42 -8.65 -9.49
CA ALA A 127 -7.77 -9.16 -9.76
C ALA A 127 -7.84 -10.16 -10.92
N GLY A 128 -6.90 -10.08 -11.87
CA GLY A 128 -6.80 -10.99 -13.01
C GLY A 128 -6.00 -12.28 -12.76
N VAL A 129 -5.42 -12.48 -11.56
CA VAL A 129 -4.76 -13.75 -11.22
C VAL A 129 -5.82 -14.84 -11.09
N GLU A 130 -5.69 -15.94 -11.83
CA GLU A 130 -6.72 -16.98 -11.91
C GLU A 130 -6.93 -17.72 -10.57
N ASP A 131 -5.83 -18.11 -9.93
CA ASP A 131 -5.84 -18.78 -8.63
C ASP A 131 -6.35 -17.82 -7.55
N GLU A 132 -7.48 -18.16 -6.93
CA GLU A 132 -8.12 -17.35 -5.89
C GLU A 132 -7.23 -17.18 -4.67
N GLN A 133 -6.54 -18.22 -4.22
CA GLN A 133 -5.73 -18.16 -3.01
C GLN A 133 -4.53 -17.23 -3.25
N ILE A 134 -3.87 -17.36 -4.39
CA ILE A 134 -2.77 -16.46 -4.78
C ILE A 134 -3.27 -15.02 -4.91
N ARG A 135 -4.40 -14.82 -5.59
CA ARG A 135 -5.02 -13.50 -5.76
C ARG A 135 -5.29 -12.83 -4.42
N GLN A 136 -6.01 -13.51 -3.52
CA GLN A 136 -6.39 -12.96 -2.22
C GLN A 136 -5.18 -12.64 -1.37
N GLU A 137 -4.17 -13.52 -1.35
CA GLU A 137 -2.97 -13.33 -0.53
C GLU A 137 -2.16 -12.11 -1.00
N TRP A 138 -2.02 -11.92 -2.32
CA TRP A 138 -1.37 -10.73 -2.87
C TRP A 138 -2.17 -9.44 -2.63
N GLN A 139 -3.50 -9.49 -2.77
CA GLN A 139 -4.35 -8.33 -2.48
C GLN A 139 -4.28 -7.91 -1.01
N LYS A 140 -4.27 -8.89 -0.11
CA LYS A 140 -4.09 -8.70 1.33
C LYS A 140 -2.73 -8.08 1.65
N ALA A 141 -1.65 -8.63 1.09
CA ALA A 141 -0.30 -8.11 1.29
C ALA A 141 -0.19 -6.65 0.84
N VAL A 142 -0.66 -6.32 -0.37
CA VAL A 142 -0.62 -4.95 -0.89
C VAL A 142 -1.52 -4.01 -0.07
N ALA A 143 -2.71 -4.46 0.34
CA ALA A 143 -3.59 -3.65 1.19
C ALA A 143 -2.93 -3.31 2.53
N ALA A 144 -2.23 -4.26 3.17
CA ALA A 144 -1.53 -4.02 4.42
C ALA A 144 -0.42 -2.97 4.27
N LEU A 145 0.36 -3.06 3.18
CA LEU A 145 1.41 -2.09 2.87
C LEU A 145 0.83 -0.69 2.57
N CYS A 146 -0.25 -0.62 1.78
CA CYS A 146 -0.96 0.62 1.48
C CYS A 146 -1.54 1.28 2.73
N LEU A 147 -2.00 0.51 3.72
CA LEU A 147 -2.52 1.06 4.98
C LEU A 147 -1.44 1.88 5.71
N VAL A 148 -0.21 1.35 5.79
CA VAL A 148 0.93 2.04 6.39
C VAL A 148 1.23 3.34 5.66
N LEU A 149 1.24 3.31 4.32
CA LEU A 149 1.47 4.50 3.49
C LEU A 149 0.41 5.58 3.72
N VAL A 150 -0.87 5.19 3.76
CA VAL A 150 -1.97 6.14 3.97
C VAL A 150 -1.91 6.77 5.35
N VAL A 151 -1.59 6.01 6.40
CA VAL A 151 -1.38 6.54 7.75
C VAL A 151 -0.25 7.58 7.74
N ALA A 152 0.89 7.25 7.12
CA ALA A 152 2.02 8.17 7.03
C ALA A 152 1.65 9.48 6.30
N ALA A 153 0.94 9.38 5.18
CA ALA A 153 0.51 10.56 4.41
C ALA A 153 -0.50 11.42 5.18
N ARG A 154 -1.42 10.80 5.94
CA ARG A 154 -2.37 11.51 6.81
C ARG A 154 -1.67 12.23 7.96
N GLU A 155 -0.66 11.62 8.56
CA GLU A 155 0.15 12.26 9.59
C GLU A 155 0.92 13.47 9.02
N GLN A 156 1.56 13.31 7.87
CA GLN A 156 2.29 14.39 7.22
C GLN A 156 1.40 15.61 6.91
N ASP A 157 0.19 15.38 6.40
CA ASP A 157 -0.78 16.45 6.16
C ASP A 157 -1.19 17.17 7.45
N LYS A 158 -1.41 16.45 8.56
CA LYS A 158 -1.71 17.04 9.87
C LYS A 158 -0.56 17.93 10.36
N LEU A 159 0.68 17.47 10.21
CA LEU A 159 1.87 18.24 10.60
C LEU A 159 2.03 19.51 9.76
N ASN A 160 1.80 19.42 8.45
CA ASN A 160 1.85 20.57 7.54
C ASN A 160 0.78 21.61 7.87
N LEU A 161 -0.45 21.18 8.18
CA LEU A 161 -1.53 22.06 8.62
C LEU A 161 -1.21 22.74 9.96
N GLY A 162 -0.61 22.00 10.91
CA GLY A 162 -0.16 22.55 12.18
C GLY A 162 0.92 23.62 12.02
N ALA A 163 1.87 23.43 11.10
CA ALA A 163 2.92 24.41 10.79
C ALA A 163 2.36 25.69 10.14
N LEU A 164 1.39 25.56 9.25
CA LEU A 164 0.70 26.70 8.61
C LEU A 164 -0.16 27.49 9.59
N ALA A 165 -0.77 26.83 10.59
CA ALA A 165 -1.56 27.50 11.63
C ALA A 165 -0.70 28.23 12.68
N ALA A 166 0.59 27.92 12.76
CA ALA A 166 1.54 28.52 13.69
C ALA A 166 2.42 29.63 13.07
N SER A 167 2.24 29.92 11.78
CA SER A 167 2.94 30.96 11.00
C SER A 167 2.06 32.18 10.80
#